data_AF-A0A8J7WEZ8-F1
#
_entry.id   AF-A0A8J7WEZ8-F1
#
_cell.length_a   1.000
_cell.length_b   1.000
_cell.length_c   1.000
_cell.angle_alpha   90.00
_cell.angle_beta   90.00
_cell.angle_gamma   90.00
#
_symmetry.space_group_name_H-M   'P 1'
#
loop_
_entity.id
_entity.type
_entity.pdbx_description
1 polymer ?
#
loop_
_entity_poly.entity_id
_entity_poly.type
_entity_poly.pdbx_seq_one_letter_code
_entity_poly.pdbx_strand_id
1 'polypeptide(L)'
;MKLVKALCAGFLFSLSLAVSAADAQDARVVVPDAPKGALISGCYRADRPLYGPYQLTFCVNRGRRGTYSVRGPQLACEGRLGWALANGMIVLELRRQSCNNNRAWAAAEIRCKPRGLLSVILDDLIRDLTRGGGDRGRVVVPDRPTIGRLTCTYYPTVPGIGNRQFLANRSLVEPR
;
A
#
# COMPACT_ATOMS: atom_id res chain seq x y z
N MET A 1 87.52 -33.48 19.23
CA MET A 1 87.34 -34.60 18.29
C MET A 1 86.10 -35.40 18.69
N LYS A 2 85.12 -35.49 17.78
CA LYS A 2 84.02 -36.50 17.68
C LYS A 2 83.05 -36.57 18.89
N LEU A 3 81.73 -36.59 18.74
CA LEU A 3 80.97 -37.53 17.94
C LEU A 3 79.57 -36.98 17.61
N VAL A 4 79.20 -37.09 16.33
CA VAL A 4 77.86 -36.98 15.78
C VAL A 4 77.00 -38.15 16.29
N LYS A 5 75.75 -37.89 16.70
CA LYS A 5 74.72 -38.91 16.80
C LYS A 5 73.48 -38.50 16.01
N ALA A 6 73.06 -39.44 15.19
CA ALA A 6 72.15 -39.33 14.08
C ALA A 6 70.68 -39.52 14.48
N LEU A 7 69.80 -38.94 13.64
CA LEU A 7 68.55 -39.48 13.10
C LEU A 7 67.51 -40.08 14.07
N CYS A 8 66.31 -39.49 14.10
CA CYS A 8 65.08 -40.25 13.83
C CYS A 8 63.94 -39.36 13.31
N ALA A 9 63.34 -39.84 12.23
CA ALA A 9 62.19 -39.32 11.53
C ALA A 9 60.91 -39.44 12.39
N GLY A 10 60.01 -38.47 12.25
CA GLY A 10 58.70 -38.46 12.90
C GLY A 10 57.75 -37.50 12.19
N PHE A 11 57.24 -37.94 11.05
CA PHE A 11 56.18 -37.29 10.30
C PHE A 11 54.90 -37.37 11.12
N LEU A 12 54.49 -36.27 11.76
CA LEU A 12 53.17 -36.14 12.38
C LEU A 12 52.47 -34.88 11.85
N PHE A 13 51.59 -35.16 10.90
CA PHE A 13 50.44 -34.35 10.49
C PHE A 13 49.74 -33.76 11.72
N SER A 14 49.63 -32.43 11.82
CA SER A 14 48.75 -31.79 12.79
C SER A 14 48.07 -30.58 12.15
N LEU A 15 46.84 -30.88 11.75
CA LEU A 15 45.70 -30.05 11.41
C LEU A 15 45.77 -28.57 11.78
N SER A 16 45.53 -27.76 10.76
CA SER A 16 45.15 -26.36 10.76
C SER A 16 43.96 -26.07 11.68
N LEU A 17 44.07 -25.05 12.53
CA LEU A 17 42.93 -24.28 13.05
C LEU A 17 43.26 -22.79 12.90
N ALA A 18 43.05 -22.28 11.70
CA ALA A 18 42.88 -20.85 11.50
C ALA A 18 41.57 -20.45 12.21
N VAL A 19 41.69 -19.79 13.35
CA VAL A 19 40.56 -19.05 13.94
C VAL A 19 40.27 -17.88 13.01
N SER A 20 39.28 -18.05 12.14
CA SER A 20 38.62 -16.95 11.47
C SER A 20 37.84 -16.17 12.53
N ALA A 21 38.29 -14.96 12.84
CA ALA A 21 37.45 -13.98 13.50
C ALA A 21 36.22 -13.76 12.61
N ALA A 22 35.07 -14.25 13.04
CA ALA A 22 33.81 -13.96 12.41
C ALA A 22 33.53 -12.47 12.62
N ASP A 23 33.67 -11.67 11.55
CA ASP A 23 33.08 -10.34 11.48
C ASP A 23 31.59 -10.49 11.74
N ALA A 24 31.17 -10.12 12.96
CA ALA A 24 29.79 -9.90 13.30
C ALA A 24 29.32 -8.69 12.49
N GLN A 25 28.87 -8.95 11.26
CA GLN A 25 28.13 -8.00 10.45
C GLN A 25 26.83 -7.72 11.21
N ASP A 26 26.86 -6.68 12.03
CA ASP A 26 25.70 -6.07 12.67
C ASP A 26 24.79 -5.57 11.54
N ALA A 27 23.91 -6.45 11.07
CA ALA A 27 22.95 -6.17 10.03
C ALA A 27 21.99 -5.12 10.58
N ARG A 28 22.29 -3.85 10.33
CA ARG A 28 21.39 -2.74 10.64
C ARG A 28 20.16 -2.86 9.74
N VAL A 29 19.16 -3.57 10.24
CA VAL A 29 17.86 -3.72 9.59
C VAL A 29 17.15 -2.39 9.68
N VAL A 30 16.99 -1.71 8.54
CA VAL A 30 16.14 -0.52 8.45
C VAL A 30 14.68 -0.99 8.56
N VAL A 31 14.07 -0.76 9.73
CA VAL A 31 12.66 -1.02 9.96
C VAL A 31 11.87 0.21 9.54
N PRO A 32 11.10 0.18 8.43
CA PRO A 32 10.23 1.30 8.10
C PRO A 32 9.10 1.37 9.14
N ASP A 33 8.91 2.55 9.74
CA ASP A 33 7.84 2.80 10.71
C ASP A 33 6.49 2.27 10.19
N ALA A 34 5.83 1.46 11.03
CA ALA A 34 4.48 1.01 10.75
C ALA A 34 3.53 2.23 10.76
N PRO A 35 2.71 2.44 9.70
CA PRO A 35 1.82 3.58 9.64
C PRO A 35 0.76 3.48 10.72
N LYS A 36 0.54 4.57 11.46
CA LYS A 36 -0.59 4.72 12.36
C LYS A 36 -1.84 5.06 11.53
N GLY A 37 -2.73 4.08 11.31
CA GLY A 37 -4.07 4.29 10.72
C GLY A 37 -4.39 3.42 9.49
N ALA A 38 -5.68 3.18 9.25
CA ALA A 38 -6.20 2.31 8.19
C ALA A 38 -5.52 2.57 6.83
N LEU A 39 -4.90 1.53 6.24
CA LEU A 39 -4.08 1.58 5.02
C LEU A 39 -4.92 1.67 3.73
N ILE A 40 -5.77 2.69 3.64
CA ILE A 40 -6.54 2.99 2.43
C ILE A 40 -5.73 3.97 1.60
N SER A 41 -4.55 3.53 1.15
CA SER A 41 -3.69 4.28 0.25
C SER A 41 -3.54 3.53 -1.07
N GLY A 42 -3.62 4.24 -2.19
CA GLY A 42 -3.45 3.69 -3.52
C GLY A 42 -4.51 4.18 -4.50
N CYS A 43 -4.37 3.74 -5.74
CA CYS A 43 -5.26 4.08 -6.82
C CYS A 43 -6.33 3.01 -7.03
N TYR A 44 -7.53 3.46 -7.39
CA TYR A 44 -8.70 2.63 -7.60
C TYR A 44 -9.38 3.07 -8.89
N ARG A 45 -9.77 2.09 -9.70
CA ARG A 45 -10.48 2.30 -10.96
C ARG A 45 -11.88 1.71 -10.84
N ALA A 46 -12.89 2.48 -11.26
CA ALA A 46 -14.25 1.98 -11.34
C ALA A 46 -14.33 0.79 -12.32
N ASP A 47 -15.14 -0.22 -12.02
CA ASP A 47 -15.35 -1.39 -12.87
C ASP A 47 -16.15 -1.08 -14.13
N ARG A 48 -16.87 0.04 -14.12
CA ARG A 48 -17.74 0.49 -15.21
C ARG A 48 -17.74 2.02 -15.37
N PRO A 49 -18.14 2.53 -16.54
CA PRO A 49 -18.43 3.95 -16.71
C PRO A 49 -19.57 4.38 -15.77
N LEU A 50 -19.44 5.57 -15.17
CA LEU A 50 -20.46 6.09 -14.24
C LEU A 50 -21.57 6.83 -14.96
N TYR A 51 -21.19 7.71 -15.88
CA TYR A 51 -22.08 8.47 -16.74
C TYR A 51 -21.53 8.51 -18.15
N GLY A 52 -22.35 8.10 -19.12
CA GLY A 52 -21.92 7.95 -20.51
C GLY A 52 -20.70 7.02 -20.62
N PRO A 53 -19.76 7.30 -21.53
CA PRO A 53 -18.58 6.48 -21.77
C PRO A 53 -17.38 6.84 -20.87
N TYR A 54 -17.59 7.53 -19.74
CA TYR A 54 -16.50 8.09 -18.94
C TYR A 54 -16.08 7.20 -17.77
N GLN A 55 -14.79 6.84 -17.78
CA GLN A 55 -14.14 5.99 -16.81
C GLN A 55 -13.51 6.82 -15.69
N LEU A 56 -13.92 6.58 -14.45
CA LEU A 56 -13.34 7.20 -13.26
C LEU A 56 -12.19 6.35 -12.70
N THR A 57 -11.08 7.02 -12.36
CA THR A 57 -9.99 6.50 -11.52
C THR A 57 -9.72 7.51 -10.42
N PHE A 58 -9.41 7.06 -9.21
CA PHE A 58 -9.08 7.94 -8.09
C PHE A 58 -7.97 7.35 -7.23
N CYS A 59 -7.10 8.21 -6.71
CA CYS A 59 -5.99 7.85 -5.84
C CYS A 59 -6.14 8.54 -4.51
N VAL A 60 -6.00 7.77 -3.43
CA VAL A 60 -6.06 8.25 -2.05
C VAL A 60 -4.70 8.10 -1.38
N ASN A 61 -4.25 9.18 -0.74
CA ASN A 61 -2.99 9.23 -0.03
C ASN A 61 -3.22 9.50 1.46
N ARG A 62 -2.27 9.11 2.33
CA ARG A 62 -2.43 9.18 3.80
C ARG A 62 -2.80 10.57 4.35
N GLY A 63 -2.53 11.65 3.60
CA GLY A 63 -2.82 13.02 4.02
C GLY A 63 -4.26 13.51 3.80
N ARG A 64 -5.28 12.64 3.75
CA ARG A 64 -6.70 13.00 3.48
C ARG A 64 -6.94 13.76 2.17
N ARG A 65 -5.96 13.69 1.28
CA ARG A 65 -5.95 14.30 -0.05
C ARG A 65 -5.76 13.20 -1.08
N GLY A 66 -6.24 13.47 -2.27
CA GLY A 66 -6.11 12.58 -3.40
C GLY A 66 -6.30 13.29 -4.72
N THR A 67 -6.23 12.51 -5.78
CA THR A 67 -6.51 12.94 -7.14
C THR A 67 -7.52 12.01 -7.76
N TYR A 68 -8.26 12.52 -8.74
CA TYR A 68 -9.08 11.68 -9.60
C TYR A 68 -8.83 12.04 -11.04
N SER A 69 -9.00 11.06 -11.92
CA SER A 69 -9.02 11.27 -13.35
C SER A 69 -10.30 10.69 -13.94
N VAL A 70 -10.84 11.41 -14.91
CA VAL A 70 -11.97 10.96 -15.72
C VAL A 70 -11.54 10.97 -17.17
N ARG A 71 -11.62 9.81 -17.81
CA ARG A 71 -11.19 9.63 -19.20
C ARG A 71 -12.30 8.98 -20.02
N GLY A 72 -12.44 9.44 -21.26
CA GLY A 72 -13.31 8.84 -22.27
C GLY A 72 -13.27 9.63 -23.57
N PRO A 73 -14.17 9.34 -24.53
CA PRO A 73 -14.24 10.04 -25.79
C PRO A 73 -14.26 11.57 -25.60
N GLN A 74 -13.20 12.22 -26.10
CA GLN A 74 -13.03 13.68 -26.11
C GLN A 74 -13.12 14.35 -24.73
N LEU A 75 -12.94 13.61 -23.64
CA LEU A 75 -12.92 14.14 -22.28
C LEU A 75 -11.74 13.55 -21.49
N ALA A 76 -10.89 14.43 -21.01
CA ALA A 76 -9.81 14.14 -20.08
C ALA A 76 -9.82 15.19 -18.98
N CYS A 77 -10.02 14.73 -17.74
CA CYS A 77 -10.06 15.56 -16.56
C CYS A 77 -9.10 14.99 -15.52
N GLU A 78 -8.36 15.86 -14.85
CA GLU A 78 -7.51 15.52 -13.70
C GLU A 78 -7.80 16.50 -12.59
N GLY A 79 -8.47 16.00 -11.55
CA GLY A 79 -8.98 16.80 -10.45
C GLY A 79 -8.43 16.36 -9.11
N ARG A 80 -8.71 17.17 -8.11
CA ARG A 80 -8.36 16.89 -6.72
C ARG A 80 -9.58 16.32 -6.00
N LEU A 81 -9.33 15.42 -5.06
CA LEU A 81 -10.34 14.96 -4.12
C LEU A 81 -9.86 15.11 -2.68
N GLY A 82 -10.79 15.36 -1.78
CA GLY A 82 -10.63 15.13 -0.34
C GLY A 82 -11.09 13.73 0.00
N TRP A 83 -10.59 13.16 1.10
CA TRP A 83 -11.16 11.92 1.61
C TRP A 83 -11.09 11.82 3.14
N ALA A 84 -12.06 11.14 3.71
CA ALA A 84 -12.17 10.89 5.14
C ALA A 84 -12.74 9.51 5.42
N LEU A 85 -12.55 9.04 6.65
CA LEU A 85 -13.27 7.90 7.20
C LEU A 85 -14.42 8.42 8.05
N ALA A 86 -15.63 7.96 7.75
CA ALA A 86 -16.83 8.27 8.52
C ALA A 86 -17.69 7.00 8.63
N ASN A 87 -18.02 6.60 9.85
CA ASN A 87 -18.90 5.46 10.13
C ASN A 87 -18.49 4.15 9.41
N GLY A 88 -17.17 3.85 9.39
CA GLY A 88 -16.63 2.66 8.71
C GLY A 88 -16.68 2.72 7.18
N MET A 89 -17.02 3.88 6.60
CA MET A 89 -16.99 4.14 5.17
C MET A 89 -15.91 5.15 4.80
N ILE A 90 -15.35 4.99 3.61
CA ILE A 90 -14.50 5.98 2.98
C ILE A 90 -15.42 6.97 2.27
N VAL A 91 -15.36 8.23 2.65
CA VAL A 91 -16.07 9.31 1.96
C VAL A 91 -15.04 10.08 1.15
N LEU A 92 -15.25 10.13 -0.17
CA LEU A 92 -14.43 10.86 -1.13
C LEU A 92 -15.22 12.07 -1.60
N GLU A 93 -14.60 13.23 -1.62
CA GLU A 93 -15.19 14.48 -2.07
C GLU A 93 -14.46 14.96 -3.32
N LEU A 94 -15.08 14.76 -4.47
CA LEU A 94 -14.56 15.21 -5.75
C LEU A 94 -14.86 16.70 -5.91
N ARG A 95 -13.81 17.48 -6.13
CA ARG A 95 -13.96 18.90 -6.50
C ARG A 95 -14.34 19.00 -7.96
N ARG A 96 -15.17 20.01 -8.30
CA ARG A 96 -15.39 20.41 -9.69
C ARG A 96 -14.04 20.69 -10.35
N GLN A 97 -13.83 20.16 -11.55
CA GLN A 97 -12.57 20.29 -12.26
C GLN A 97 -12.83 20.64 -13.73
N SER A 98 -12.11 21.64 -14.23
CA SER A 98 -12.10 21.95 -15.67
C SER A 98 -11.36 20.85 -16.44
N CYS A 99 -11.92 20.47 -17.57
CA CYS A 99 -11.40 19.47 -18.48
C CYS A 99 -11.07 20.11 -19.83
N ASN A 100 -10.56 19.32 -20.77
CA ASN A 100 -10.43 19.76 -22.15
C ASN A 100 -11.77 20.14 -22.79
N ASN A 101 -11.70 20.84 -23.93
CA ASN A 101 -12.85 21.19 -24.78
C ASN A 101 -13.92 22.07 -24.08
N ASN A 102 -13.51 22.98 -23.18
CA ASN A 102 -14.41 23.86 -22.43
C ASN A 102 -15.47 23.10 -21.60
N ARG A 103 -15.15 21.87 -21.19
CA ARG A 103 -16.02 21.03 -20.35
C ARG A 103 -15.49 20.98 -18.93
N ALA A 104 -16.34 20.58 -17.99
CA ALA A 104 -15.93 20.37 -16.61
C ALA A 104 -16.56 19.09 -16.07
N TRP A 105 -15.82 18.39 -15.21
CA TRP A 105 -16.38 17.33 -14.37
C TRP A 105 -16.98 17.97 -13.14
N ALA A 106 -18.23 17.60 -12.84
CA ALA A 106 -18.97 18.15 -11.71
C ALA A 106 -18.38 17.70 -10.37
N ALA A 107 -18.61 18.49 -9.33
CA ALA A 107 -18.34 18.04 -7.96
C ALA A 107 -19.25 16.85 -7.61
N ALA A 108 -18.78 15.98 -6.72
CA ALA A 108 -19.56 14.82 -6.29
C ALA A 108 -19.03 14.26 -4.98
N GLU A 109 -19.87 13.51 -4.29
CA GLU A 109 -19.46 12.69 -3.16
C GLU A 109 -19.48 11.22 -3.57
N ILE A 110 -18.48 10.45 -3.14
CA ILE A 110 -18.44 9.00 -3.34
C ILE A 110 -18.27 8.33 -1.99
N ARG A 111 -19.20 7.45 -1.63
CA ARG A 111 -19.11 6.64 -0.41
C ARG A 111 -18.71 5.23 -0.76
N CYS A 112 -17.60 4.76 -0.21
CA CYS A 112 -17.05 3.44 -0.47
C CYS A 112 -16.97 2.60 0.81
N LYS A 113 -17.39 1.34 0.71
CA LYS A 113 -17.19 0.31 1.72
C LYS A 113 -16.06 -0.62 1.27
N PRO A 114 -15.03 -0.85 2.10
CA PRO A 114 -14.05 -1.89 1.85
C PRO A 114 -14.72 -3.26 1.70
N ARG A 115 -14.39 -4.00 0.63
CA ARG A 115 -14.74 -5.43 0.53
C ARG A 115 -13.53 -6.24 1.01
N GLY A 116 -13.73 -7.07 2.02
CA GLY A 116 -12.67 -7.87 2.66
C GLY A 116 -12.49 -7.59 4.15
N LEU A 117 -13.59 -7.49 4.91
CA LEU A 117 -13.65 -7.04 6.31
C LEU A 117 -12.65 -7.69 7.28
N LEU A 118 -12.08 -8.86 6.96
CA LEU A 118 -11.10 -9.49 7.84
C LEU A 118 -9.80 -8.69 7.93
N SER A 119 -9.38 -7.93 6.91
CA SER A 119 -8.11 -7.17 7.00
C SER A 119 -8.21 -5.89 7.84
N VAL A 120 -9.36 -5.21 7.86
CA VAL A 120 -9.56 -4.02 8.70
C VAL A 120 -9.82 -4.40 10.16
N ILE A 121 -10.52 -5.53 10.40
CA ILE A 121 -10.69 -6.09 11.75
C ILE A 121 -9.37 -6.69 12.25
N LEU A 122 -8.57 -7.34 11.40
CA LEU A 122 -7.26 -7.86 11.80
C LEU A 122 -6.33 -6.74 12.28
N ASP A 123 -6.35 -5.55 11.68
CA ASP A 123 -5.49 -4.45 12.16
C ASP A 123 -5.86 -4.01 13.59
N ASP A 124 -7.15 -3.98 13.94
CA ASP A 124 -7.59 -3.70 15.32
C ASP A 124 -7.38 -4.91 16.26
N LEU A 125 -7.54 -6.14 15.78
CA LEU A 125 -7.31 -7.36 16.56
C LEU A 125 -5.80 -7.62 16.83
N ILE A 126 -4.94 -7.35 15.84
CA ILE A 126 -3.48 -7.40 15.95
C ILE A 126 -3.01 -6.31 16.90
N ARG A 127 -3.62 -5.12 16.88
CA ARG A 127 -3.37 -4.04 17.85
C ARG A 127 -3.71 -4.43 19.28
N ASP A 128 -4.71 -5.31 19.49
CA ASP A 128 -5.02 -5.87 20.82
C ASP A 128 -4.03 -6.97 21.22
N LEU A 129 -3.68 -7.88 20.29
CA LEU A 129 -2.71 -8.96 20.55
C LEU A 129 -1.27 -8.46 20.76
N THR A 130 -0.88 -7.35 20.11
CA THR A 130 0.48 -6.78 20.21
C THR A 130 0.70 -5.90 21.43
N ARG A 131 -0.36 -5.50 22.16
CA ARG A 131 -0.23 -4.84 23.46
C ARG A 131 0.14 -5.80 24.60
N GLY A 132 0.11 -7.12 24.36
CA GLY A 132 0.27 -8.14 25.42
C GLY A 132 1.46 -9.10 25.32
N GLY A 133 2.38 -8.99 24.35
CA GLY A 133 3.36 -10.07 24.12
C GLY A 133 4.74 -9.61 23.63
N GLY A 134 5.77 -9.86 24.45
CA GLY A 134 7.15 -9.43 24.29
C GLY A 134 7.93 -10.04 23.11
N ASP A 135 8.84 -9.20 22.61
CA ASP A 135 10.25 -9.46 22.26
C ASP A 135 10.68 -10.85 21.74
N ARG A 136 10.11 -11.32 20.61
CA ARG A 136 10.79 -12.30 19.75
C ARG A 136 10.64 -11.93 18.27
N GLY A 137 11.77 -11.98 17.58
CA GLY A 137 11.99 -11.48 16.23
C GLY A 137 10.88 -11.84 15.25
N ARG A 138 10.33 -10.82 14.58
CA ARG A 138 9.37 -10.98 13.50
C ARG A 138 10.05 -10.71 12.17
N VAL A 139 10.06 -11.73 11.32
CA VAL A 139 10.42 -11.64 9.91
C VAL A 139 9.45 -10.69 9.21
N VAL A 140 9.99 -9.71 8.47
CA VAL A 140 9.20 -8.81 7.63
C VAL A 140 8.68 -9.59 6.42
N VAL A 141 7.37 -9.85 6.36
CA VAL A 141 6.70 -10.21 5.11
C VAL A 141 6.42 -8.91 4.35
N PRO A 142 6.97 -8.70 3.15
CA PRO A 142 6.75 -7.49 2.38
C PRO A 142 5.43 -7.61 1.61
N ASP A 143 4.28 -7.68 2.31
CA ASP A 143 2.96 -7.53 1.69
C ASP A 143 1.93 -7.19 2.77
N ARG A 144 1.80 -5.90 3.09
CA ARG A 144 0.72 -5.42 3.96
C ARG A 144 -0.61 -5.63 3.23
N PRO A 145 -1.66 -6.16 3.88
CA PRO A 145 -2.94 -6.38 3.23
C PRO A 145 -3.53 -5.04 2.78
N THR A 146 -3.41 -4.76 1.49
CA THR A 146 -4.02 -3.57 0.89
C THR A 146 -5.45 -3.88 0.49
N ILE A 147 -6.34 -2.92 0.65
CA ILE A 147 -7.74 -3.10 0.24
C ILE A 147 -7.77 -3.15 -1.29
N GLY A 148 -8.00 -4.36 -1.82
CA GLY A 148 -8.01 -4.62 -3.26
C GLY A 148 -9.30 -4.16 -3.96
N ARG A 149 -10.42 -4.06 -3.24
CA ARG A 149 -11.72 -3.73 -3.82
C ARG A 149 -12.60 -2.92 -2.86
N LEU A 150 -13.32 -1.96 -3.44
CA LEU A 150 -14.31 -1.12 -2.76
C LEU A 150 -15.68 -1.29 -3.43
N THR A 151 -16.75 -1.29 -2.63
CA THR A 151 -18.11 -1.10 -3.13
C THR A 151 -18.51 0.34 -2.90
N CYS A 152 -18.73 1.09 -3.98
CA CYS A 152 -18.90 2.52 -3.96
C CYS A 152 -20.28 2.96 -4.46
N THR A 153 -20.77 4.08 -3.94
CA THR A 153 -21.94 4.79 -4.45
C THR A 153 -21.54 6.23 -4.76
N TYR A 154 -21.80 6.67 -5.98
CA TYR A 154 -21.57 8.02 -6.48
C TYR A 154 -22.83 8.88 -6.29
N TYR A 155 -22.68 10.02 -5.62
CA TYR A 155 -23.70 11.01 -5.36
C TYR A 155 -23.38 12.28 -6.16
N PRO A 156 -24.03 12.47 -7.32
CA PRO A 156 -23.79 13.63 -8.17
C PRO A 156 -24.35 14.91 -7.53
N THR A 157 -23.71 16.06 -7.77
CA THR A 157 -24.25 17.38 -7.40
C THR A 157 -25.11 18.00 -8.50
N VAL A 158 -25.17 17.38 -9.68
CA VAL A 158 -25.91 17.90 -10.84
C VAL A 158 -27.39 17.57 -10.69
N PRO A 159 -28.31 18.56 -10.79
CA PRO A 159 -29.75 18.31 -10.71
C PRO A 159 -30.24 17.29 -11.75
N GLY A 160 -31.21 16.45 -11.36
CA GLY A 160 -31.83 15.47 -12.25
C GLY A 160 -31.00 14.20 -12.51
N ILE A 161 -29.78 14.11 -11.97
CA ILE A 161 -28.93 12.91 -12.11
C ILE A 161 -29.04 12.06 -10.85
N GLY A 162 -29.43 10.79 -11.01
CA GLY A 162 -29.56 9.84 -9.91
C GLY A 162 -28.23 9.19 -9.49
N ASN A 163 -28.16 8.70 -8.26
CA ASN A 163 -26.99 8.02 -7.70
C ASN A 163 -26.62 6.75 -8.50
N ARG A 164 -25.33 6.40 -8.54
CA ARG A 164 -24.82 5.22 -9.24
C ARG A 164 -23.93 4.36 -8.34
N GLN A 165 -24.18 3.06 -8.31
CA GLN A 165 -23.31 2.11 -7.62
C GLN A 165 -22.28 1.52 -8.58
N PHE A 166 -21.07 1.28 -8.08
CA PHE A 166 -19.99 0.68 -8.85
C PHE A 166 -18.99 -0.01 -7.91
N LEU A 167 -18.15 -0.88 -8.47
CA LEU A 167 -17.02 -1.45 -7.76
C LEU A 167 -15.76 -0.68 -8.14
N ALA A 168 -14.92 -0.35 -7.17
CA ALA A 168 -13.61 0.22 -7.45
C ALA A 168 -12.54 -0.83 -7.16
N ASN A 169 -11.80 -1.23 -8.17
CA ASN A 169 -10.70 -2.18 -8.04
C ASN A 169 -9.39 -1.43 -7.91
N ARG A 170 -8.50 -1.89 -7.03
CA ARG A 170 -7.16 -1.32 -6.90
C ARG A 170 -6.44 -1.43 -8.24
N SER A 171 -5.92 -0.31 -8.72
CA SER A 171 -5.07 -0.23 -9.92
C SER A 171 -3.61 -0.23 -9.47
N LEU A 172 -2.80 -1.11 -10.06
CA LEU A 172 -1.35 -1.09 -9.91
C LEU A 172 -0.71 0.03 -10.75
N VAL A 173 -1.48 0.59 -11.69
CA VAL A 173 -1.06 1.71 -12.54
C VAL A 173 -1.56 2.99 -11.91
N GLU A 174 -0.62 3.82 -11.45
CA GLU A 174 -0.90 5.18 -11.00
C GLU A 174 -1.24 6.05 -12.24
N PRO A 175 -2.33 6.83 -12.22
CA PRO A 175 -2.64 7.74 -13.31
C PRO A 175 -1.53 8.79 -13.37
N ARG A 176 -0.72 8.70 -14.43
CA ARG A 176 0.15 9.79 -14.89
C ARG A 176 -0.67 11.00 -15.26
#